data_AF-A0A841PXC1-F1
#
_entry.id   AF-A0A841PXC1-F1
#
_cell.length_a   1.000
_cell.length_b   1.000
_cell.length_c   1.000
_cell.angle_alpha   90.00
_cell.angle_beta   90.00
_cell.angle_gamma   90.00
#
_symmetry.space_group_name_H-M   'P 1'
#
loop_
_entity.id
_entity.type
_entity.pdbx_description
1 polymer ?
#
loop_
_entity_poly.entity_id
_entity_poly.type
_entity_poly.pdbx_seq_one_letter_code
_entity_poly.pdbx_strand_id
1 'polypeptide(L)'
;MSWHFMMYTPEQNERGAMADLVILELAKARQRVKRAESALRRAKEMLDEDCGVGINLALCGRIRAAQRRVIEARERLTKIDPSAL
;
A
#
# COMPACT_ATOMS: atom_id res chain seq x y z
N MET A 1 -21.10 -46.50 -3.64
CA MET A 1 -20.48 -45.26 -4.16
C MET A 1 -21.31 -44.09 -3.66
N SER A 2 -20.77 -43.34 -2.69
CA SER A 2 -21.49 -42.28 -1.99
C SER A 2 -21.56 -41.03 -2.85
N TRP A 3 -22.75 -40.67 -3.31
CA TRP A 3 -23.06 -39.43 -4.02
C TRP A 3 -22.83 -38.16 -3.17
N HIS A 4 -22.39 -38.31 -1.92
CA HIS A 4 -22.12 -37.21 -1.00
C HIS A 4 -20.85 -36.41 -1.33
N PHE A 5 -19.98 -36.90 -2.22
CA PHE A 5 -18.75 -36.19 -2.63
C PHE A 5 -18.96 -35.29 -3.86
N MET A 6 -20.08 -35.45 -4.58
CA MET A 6 -20.38 -34.69 -5.80
C MET A 6 -21.27 -33.47 -5.52
N MET A 7 -21.08 -32.85 -4.36
CA MET A 7 -21.48 -31.48 -4.07
C MET A 7 -20.29 -30.76 -3.43
N TYR A 8 -19.09 -30.95 -4.00
CA TYR A 8 -17.97 -30.05 -3.73
C TYR A 8 -18.33 -28.70 -4.35
N THR A 9 -18.91 -27.86 -3.51
CA THR A 9 -19.63 -26.64 -3.85
C THR A 9 -18.75 -25.69 -4.68
N PRO A 10 -19.18 -25.22 -5.87
CA PRO A 10 -18.45 -24.18 -6.62
C PRO A 10 -18.21 -22.91 -5.78
N GLU A 11 -19.11 -22.65 -4.83
CA GLU A 11 -19.05 -21.55 -3.88
C GLU A 11 -17.80 -21.56 -2.96
N GLN A 12 -17.23 -22.73 -2.65
CA GLN A 12 -15.98 -22.81 -1.87
C GLN A 12 -14.75 -22.41 -2.69
N ASN A 13 -14.73 -22.77 -3.97
CA ASN A 13 -13.69 -22.37 -4.90
C ASN A 13 -13.73 -20.84 -5.16
N GLU A 14 -14.93 -20.28 -5.28
CA GLU A 14 -15.15 -18.84 -5.42
C GLU A 14 -14.76 -18.07 -4.16
N ARG A 15 -15.11 -18.58 -2.97
CA ARG A 15 -14.65 -17.99 -1.68
C ARG A 15 -13.13 -18.06 -1.52
N GLY A 16 -12.49 -19.15 -1.94
CA GLY A 16 -11.04 -19.28 -1.95
C GLY A 16 -10.37 -18.28 -2.89
N ALA A 17 -10.87 -18.17 -4.13
CA ALA A 17 -10.38 -17.19 -5.10
C ALA A 17 -10.56 -15.74 -4.63
N MET A 18 -11.68 -15.43 -3.97
CA MET A 18 -11.91 -14.11 -3.38
C MET A 18 -10.97 -13.82 -2.19
N ALA A 19 -10.68 -14.82 -1.36
CA ALA A 19 -9.71 -14.68 -0.27
C ALA A 19 -8.29 -14.41 -0.80
N ASP A 20 -7.86 -15.15 -1.83
CA ASP A 20 -6.55 -14.96 -2.46
C ASP A 20 -6.42 -13.58 -3.12
N LEU A 21 -7.49 -13.10 -3.77
CA LEU A 21 -7.54 -11.75 -4.33
C LEU A 21 -7.38 -10.67 -3.26
N VAL A 22 -8.07 -10.81 -2.13
CA VAL A 22 -7.97 -9.88 -1.00
C VAL A 22 -6.56 -9.88 -0.40
N ILE A 23 -5.95 -11.06 -0.21
CA ILE A 23 -4.56 -11.18 0.29
C ILE A 23 -3.58 -10.50 -0.66
N LEU A 24 -3.75 -10.71 -1.97
CA LEU A 24 -2.90 -10.08 -2.98
C LEU A 24 -3.04 -8.55 -3.00
N GLU A 25 -4.26 -8.03 -2.94
CA GLU A 25 -4.50 -6.58 -2.90
C GLU A 25 -3.98 -5.94 -1.61
N LEU A 26 -4.11 -6.63 -0.47
CA LEU A 26 -3.52 -6.21 0.79
C LEU A 26 -1.99 -6.15 0.71
N ALA A 27 -1.35 -7.18 0.14
CA ALA A 27 0.10 -7.21 -0.05
C ALA A 27 0.58 -6.05 -0.94
N LYS A 28 -0.14 -5.78 -2.04
CA LYS A 28 0.14 -4.63 -2.93
C LYS A 28 -0.03 -3.30 -2.20
N ALA A 29 -1.08 -3.14 -1.41
CA ALA A 29 -1.34 -1.92 -0.63
C ALA A 29 -0.21 -1.66 0.38
N ARG A 30 0.20 -2.68 1.15
CA ARG A 30 1.33 -2.61 2.08
C ARG A 30 2.64 -2.25 1.36
N GLN A 31 2.90 -2.84 0.20
CA GLN A 31 4.09 -2.52 -0.59
C GLN A 31 4.09 -1.06 -1.06
N ARG A 32 2.93 -0.53 -1.49
CA ARG A 32 2.80 0.88 -1.91
C ARG A 32 3.07 1.85 -0.75
N VAL A 33 2.59 1.54 0.45
CA VAL A 33 2.89 2.33 1.66
C VAL A 33 4.40 2.34 1.94
N LYS A 34 5.04 1.16 2.00
CA LYS A 34 6.49 1.06 2.26
C LYS A 34 7.34 1.84 1.25
N ARG A 35 6.95 1.81 -0.04
CA ARG A 35 7.62 2.58 -1.10
C ARG A 35 7.43 4.08 -0.93
N ALA A 36 6.22 4.52 -0.60
CA ALA A 36 5.92 5.94 -0.36
C ALA A 36 6.70 6.47 0.86
N GLU A 37 6.78 5.71 1.95
CA GLU A 37 7.54 6.05 3.14
C GLU A 37 9.05 6.13 2.85
N SER A 38 9.58 5.18 2.08
CA SER A 38 10.99 5.20 1.66
C SER A 38 11.32 6.43 0.80
N ALA A 39 10.42 6.82 -0.10
CA ALA A 39 10.58 8.02 -0.91
C ALA A 39 10.52 9.30 -0.08
N LEU A 40 9.63 9.34 0.92
CA LEU A 40 9.54 10.45 1.87
C LEU A 40 10.83 10.57 2.70
N ARG A 41 11.36 9.46 3.20
CA ARG A 41 12.64 9.45 3.94
C ARG A 41 13.77 10.01 3.09
N ARG A 42 13.95 9.53 1.86
CA ARG A 42 14.99 10.04 0.95
C ARG A 42 14.82 11.54 0.67
N ALA A 43 13.59 12.01 0.50
CA ALA A 43 13.34 13.43 0.27
C ALA A 43 13.70 14.29 1.50
N LYS A 44 13.54 13.75 2.73
CA LYS A 44 13.99 14.42 3.96
C LYS A 44 15.51 14.38 4.12
N GLU A 45 16.17 13.26 3.81
CA GLU A 45 17.64 13.14 3.87
C GLU A 45 18.31 14.18 2.97
N MET A 46 17.77 14.42 1.77
CA MET A 46 18.26 15.46 0.87
C MET A 46 18.09 16.90 1.40
N LEU A 47 17.23 17.15 2.40
CA LEU A 47 17.06 18.47 3.02
C LEU A 47 18.10 18.70 4.11
N ASP A 48 18.56 17.62 4.74
CA ASP A 48 19.60 17.66 5.78
C ASP A 48 21.00 17.83 5.16
N GLU A 49 21.18 17.50 3.88
CA GLU A 49 22.36 17.88 3.11
C GLU A 49 22.30 19.40 2.81
N ASP A 50 23.32 20.16 3.23
CA ASP A 50 23.44 21.63 3.09
C ASP A 50 23.45 22.08 1.60
N CYS A 51 22.28 22.01 0.98
CA CYS A 51 22.02 22.41 -0.39
C CYS A 51 21.34 23.78 -0.32
N GLY A 52 21.95 24.83 -0.88
CA GLY A 52 21.48 26.22 -0.76
C GLY A 52 19.97 26.44 -0.99
N VAL A 53 19.45 27.59 -0.53
CA VAL A 53 18.02 27.91 -0.36
C VAL A 53 17.09 27.55 -1.55
N GLY A 54 17.56 27.69 -2.80
CA GLY A 54 16.78 27.31 -3.99
C GLY A 54 16.53 25.80 -4.13
N ILE A 55 17.51 24.97 -3.73
CA ILE A 55 17.39 23.51 -3.69
C ILE A 55 16.42 23.12 -2.56
N ASN A 56 16.50 23.80 -1.41
CA ASN A 56 15.59 23.58 -0.28
C ASN A 56 14.12 23.85 -0.62
N LEU A 57 13.80 24.88 -1.43
CA LEU A 57 12.42 25.17 -1.84
C LEU A 57 11.85 24.11 -2.79
N ALA A 58 12.62 23.70 -3.81
CA ALA A 58 12.22 22.64 -4.73
C ALA A 58 12.05 21.30 -3.99
N LEU A 59 12.93 21.03 -3.02
CA LEU A 59 12.88 19.83 -2.21
C LEU A 59 11.72 19.81 -1.22
N CYS A 60 11.39 20.94 -0.60
CA CYS A 60 10.15 21.10 0.18
C CYS A 60 8.90 20.74 -0.64
N GLY A 61 8.86 21.11 -1.93
CA GLY A 61 7.81 20.70 -2.85
C GLY A 61 7.73 19.18 -3.05
N ARG A 62 8.88 18.52 -3.23
CA ARG A 62 8.97 17.06 -3.35
C ARG A 62 8.54 16.33 -2.08
N ILE A 63 8.89 16.86 -0.91
CA ILE A 63 8.48 16.29 0.38
C ILE A 63 6.97 16.38 0.56
N ARG A 64 6.35 17.53 0.29
CA ARG A 64 4.88 17.66 0.36
C ARG A 64 4.18 16.67 -0.57
N ALA A 65 4.69 16.50 -1.79
CA ALA A 65 4.17 15.50 -2.72
C ALA A 65 4.35 14.07 -2.20
N ALA A 66 5.49 13.74 -1.59
CA ALA A 66 5.73 12.43 -1.00
C ALA A 66 4.83 12.16 0.22
N GLN A 67 4.65 13.15 1.10
CA GLN A 67 3.72 13.06 2.23
C GLN A 67 2.29 12.79 1.76
N ARG A 68 1.82 13.52 0.75
CA ARG A 68 0.49 13.31 0.16
C ARG A 68 0.32 11.89 -0.36
N ARG A 69 1.34 11.34 -1.06
CA ARG A 69 1.32 9.96 -1.54
C ARG A 69 1.27 8.93 -0.42
N VAL A 70 1.94 9.18 0.72
CA VAL A 70 1.84 8.32 1.91
C VAL A 70 0.42 8.34 2.47
N ILE A 71 -0.18 9.53 2.61
CA ILE A 71 -1.55 9.67 3.11
C ILE A 71 -2.53 8.92 2.21
N GLU A 72 -2.49 9.17 0.90
CA GLU A 72 -3.37 8.50 -0.07
C GLU A 72 -3.16 6.97 -0.09
N ALA A 73 -1.93 6.49 0.07
CA ALA A 73 -1.64 5.05 0.16
C ALA A 73 -2.18 4.43 1.45
N ARG A 74 -2.09 5.15 2.58
CA ARG A 74 -2.64 4.72 3.86
C ARG A 74 -4.16 4.70 3.83
N GLU A 75 -4.82 5.74 3.33
CA GLU A 75 -6.28 5.76 3.16
C GLU A 75 -6.78 4.58 2.32
N ARG A 76 -6.05 4.22 1.25
CA ARG A 76 -6.37 3.04 0.44
C ARG A 76 -6.15 1.73 1.19
N LEU A 77 -5.09 1.64 2.00
CA LEU A 77 -4.85 0.47 2.84
C LEU A 77 -5.97 0.29 3.87
N THR A 78 -6.40 1.36 4.54
CA THR A 78 -7.50 1.33 5.53
C THR A 78 -8.83 0.89 4.92
N LYS A 79 -9.09 1.24 3.65
CA LYS A 79 -10.29 0.77 2.94
C LYS A 79 -10.27 -0.73 2.64
N ILE A 80 -9.08 -1.33 2.54
CA ILE A 80 -8.89 -2.77 2.26
C ILE A 80 -8.80 -3.56 3.56
N ASP A 81 -8.09 -3.03 4.55
CA ASP A 81 -7.89 -3.62 5.87
C ASP A 81 -8.03 -2.51 6.93
N PRO A 82 -9.24 -2.35 7.51
CA PRO A 82 -9.49 -1.34 8.54
C PRO A 82 -8.65 -1.52 9.80
N SER A 83 -8.09 -2.72 10.02
CA SER A 83 -7.25 -3.05 11.17
C SER A 83 -5.76 -2.79 10.96
N ALA A 84 -5.36 -2.33 9.77
CA ALA A 84 -3.96 -2.15 9.38
C ALA A 84 -3.29 -0.85 9.88
N LEU A 85 -3.98 -0.02 10.67
CA LEU A 85 -3.51 1.30 11.14
C LEU A 85 -3.09 1.27 12.62
#